data_AF-A0A950U0X2-F1
#
_entry.id   AF-A0A950U0X2-F1
#
_cell.length_a   1.000
_cell.length_b   1.000
_cell.length_c   1.000
_cell.angle_alpha   90.00
_cell.angle_beta   90.00
_cell.angle_gamma   90.00
#
_symmetry.space_group_name_H-M   'P 1'
#
loop_
_entity.id
_entity.type
_entity.pdbx_description
1 polymer ?
#
loop_
_entity_poly.entity_id
_entity_poly.type
_entity_poly.pdbx_seq_one_letter_code
_entity_poly.pdbx_strand_id
1 'polypeptide(L)' 'PLIPYATMLWAVAEPGQHLALPVEEIVVASGGVARPGPRVSDALREIAREPRRARVVICGSLYLAGEVLKEDAPGKT' A
#
# COMPACT_ATOMS: atom_id res chain seq x y z
N PRO A 1 -2.95 -13.56 -6.95
CA PRO A 1 -3.39 -14.42 -5.82
C PRO A 1 -2.44 -14.32 -4.61
N LEU A 2 -2.63 -13.31 -3.75
CA LEU A 2 -1.93 -13.17 -2.45
C LEU A 2 -2.90 -12.99 -1.27
N ILE A 3 -4.15 -12.59 -1.56
CA ILE A 3 -5.17 -12.24 -0.56
C ILE A 3 -5.36 -13.32 0.52
N PRO A 4 -5.45 -14.63 0.21
CA PRO A 4 -5.64 -15.65 1.26
C PRO A 4 -4.50 -15.78 2.26
N TYR A 5 -3.32 -15.25 1.96
CA TYR A 5 -2.12 -15.32 2.82
C TYR A 5 -1.85 -14.01 3.57
N ALA A 6 -2.64 -12.96 3.32
CA ALA A 6 -2.46 -11.65 3.93
C ALA A 6 -3.39 -11.49 5.14
N THR A 7 -2.82 -11.13 6.30
CA THR A 7 -3.60 -10.77 7.49
C THR A 7 -4.40 -9.47 7.29
N MET A 8 -3.88 -8.57 6.47
CA MET A 8 -4.51 -7.31 6.11
C MET A 8 -4.11 -6.92 4.70
N LEU A 9 -5.01 -6.22 4.00
CA LEU A 9 -4.81 -5.72 2.66
C LEU A 9 -5.17 -4.24 2.62
N TRP A 10 -4.39 -3.44 1.91
CA TRP A 10 -4.60 -2.01 1.75
C TRP A 10 -4.68 -1.63 0.28
N ALA A 11 -5.68 -0.83 -0.07
CA ALA A 11 -5.77 -0.13 -1.33
C ALA A 11 -5.17 1.26 -1.12
N VAL A 12 -4.10 1.61 -1.83
CA VAL A 12 -3.34 2.85 -1.63
C VAL A 12 -3.33 3.68 -2.92
N ALA A 13 -3.18 5.00 -2.76
CA ALA A 13 -2.97 5.92 -3.88
C ALA A 13 -1.91 6.95 -3.53
N GLU A 14 -0.85 7.02 -4.35
CA GLU A 14 0.20 8.02 -4.20
C GLU A 14 -0.11 9.29 -5.02
N PRO A 15 0.16 10.51 -4.49
CA PRO A 15 -0.22 11.76 -5.14
C PRO A 15 0.26 11.94 -6.59
N GLY A 16 1.42 11.35 -6.93
CA GLY A 16 2.02 11.44 -8.26
C GLY A 16 1.49 10.42 -9.27
N GLN A 17 0.52 9.57 -8.91
CA GLN A 17 0.07 8.45 -9.72
C GLN A 17 -1.29 8.70 -10.38
N HIS A 18 -1.34 9.68 -11.28
CA HIS A 18 -2.59 10.07 -11.94
C HIS A 18 -3.23 8.98 -12.82
N LEU A 19 -2.46 7.96 -13.22
CA LEU A 19 -2.94 6.80 -13.98
C LEU A 19 -3.23 5.59 -13.08
N ALA A 20 -3.09 5.71 -11.76
CA ALA A 20 -3.46 4.64 -10.85
C ALA A 20 -4.98 4.43 -10.84
N LEU A 21 -5.37 3.19 -10.58
CA LEU A 21 -6.76 2.85 -10.34
C LEU A 21 -7.24 3.61 -9.08
N PRO A 22 -8.45 4.20 -9.07
CA PRO A 22 -9.02 4.81 -7.87
C PRO A 22 -9.07 3.81 -6.70
N VAL A 23 -8.91 4.30 -5.47
CA VAL A 23 -8.88 3.44 -4.27
C VAL A 23 -10.14 2.61 -4.17
N GLU A 24 -11.29 3.20 -4.47
CA GLU A 24 -12.60 2.55 -4.43
C GLU A 24 -12.67 1.36 -5.41
N GLU A 25 -12.10 1.51 -6.60
CA GLU A 25 -12.04 0.45 -7.60
C GLU A 25 -11.07 -0.67 -7.19
N ILE A 26 -9.96 -0.35 -6.52
CA ILE A 26 -9.06 -1.36 -5.93
C ILE A 26 -9.78 -2.15 -4.83
N VAL A 27 -10.57 -1.48 -3.99
CA VAL A 27 -11.37 -2.16 -2.94
C VAL A 27 -12.39 -3.09 -3.56
N VAL A 28 -13.12 -2.65 -4.59
CA VAL A 28 -14.07 -3.51 -5.33
C VAL A 28 -13.34 -4.71 -5.94
N ALA A 29 -12.21 -4.49 -6.62
CA ALA A 29 -11.42 -5.56 -7.23
C ALA A 29 -10.85 -6.56 -6.21
N SER A 30 -10.64 -6.13 -4.97
CA SER A 30 -10.23 -7.03 -3.88
C SER A 30 -11.36 -7.92 -3.35
N GLY A 31 -12.61 -7.71 -3.79
CA GLY A 31 -13.79 -8.32 -3.19
C GLY A 31 -14.21 -7.66 -1.87
N GLY A 32 -13.87 -6.37 -1.68
CA GLY A 32 -14.22 -5.59 -0.50
C GLY A 32 -13.35 -5.83 0.73
N VAL A 33 -12.26 -6.60 0.62
CA VAL A 33 -11.39 -6.95 1.76
C VAL A 33 -10.24 -5.97 1.99
N ALA A 34 -9.86 -5.20 0.96
CA ALA A 34 -8.86 -4.16 1.10
C ALA A 34 -9.41 -2.99 1.92
N ARG A 35 -8.64 -2.54 2.90
CA ARG A 35 -8.89 -1.28 3.61
C ARG A 35 -8.51 -0.12 2.69
N PRO A 36 -9.33 0.94 2.60
CA PRO A 36 -8.92 2.16 1.92
C PRO A 36 -7.82 2.82 2.74
N GLY A 37 -6.60 2.76 2.22
CA GLY A 37 -5.46 3.51 2.72
C GLY A 37 -5.31 4.79 1.92
N PRO A 38 -4.80 5.88 2.53
CA PRO A 38 -4.26 6.99 1.77
C PRO A 38 -2.92 6.53 1.14
N ARG A 39 -1.78 7.00 1.64
CA ARG A 39 -0.47 6.65 1.09
C ARG A 39 0.06 5.34 1.66
N VAL A 40 1.06 4.76 1.01
CA VAL A 40 1.84 3.61 1.51
C VAL A 40 2.41 3.92 2.89
N SER A 41 2.96 5.12 3.09
CA SER A 41 3.54 5.53 4.38
C SER A 41 2.50 5.56 5.51
N ASP A 42 1.26 5.95 5.22
CA ASP A 42 0.17 5.93 6.20
C ASP A 42 -0.23 4.50 6.57
N ALA A 43 -0.37 3.62 5.56
CA ALA A 43 -0.64 2.20 5.80
C ALA A 43 0.47 1.54 6.62
N LEU A 44 1.75 1.85 6.33
CA LEU A 44 2.89 1.33 7.09
C LEU A 44 2.89 1.81 8.55
N ARG A 45 2.54 3.07 8.81
CA ARG A 45 2.41 3.59 10.19
C ARG A 45 1.32 2.85 10.97
N GLU A 46 0.19 2.56 10.33
CA GLU A 46 -0.88 1.78 10.97
C GLU A 46 -0.45 0.33 11.20
N ILE A 47 0.20 -0.32 10.22
CA ILE A 47 0.74 -1.68 10.36
C ILE A 47 1.78 -1.74 11.51
N ALA A 48 2.62 -0.72 11.66
CA ALA A 48 3.66 -0.68 12.68
C ALA A 48 3.12 -0.55 14.12
N ARG A 49 1.84 -0.18 14.30
CA ARG A 49 1.18 -0.15 15.61
C ARG A 49 0.79 -1.55 16.09
N GLU A 50 0.76 -2.54 15.20
CA GLU A 50 0.46 -3.93 15.59
C GLU A 50 1.57 -4.49 16.50
N PRO A 51 1.22 -5.20 17.59
CA PRO A 51 2.20 -5.65 18.60
C PRO A 51 3.17 -6.71 18.08
N ARG A 52 2.89 -7.34 16.93
CA ARG A 52 3.74 -8.35 16.31
C ARG A 52 4.50 -7.76 15.13
N ARG A 53 5.75 -8.18 14.94
CA ARG A 53 6.54 -7.83 13.75
C ARG A 53 5.78 -8.22 12.48
N ALA A 54 5.38 -7.23 11.69
CA ALA A 54 4.71 -7.42 10.41
C ALA A 54 5.74 -7.69 9.30
N ARG A 55 5.32 -8.45 8.27
CA ARG A 55 6.01 -8.54 6.98
C ARG A 55 5.10 -7.88 5.96
N VAL A 56 5.64 -6.92 5.21
CA VAL A 56 4.86 -6.14 4.25
C VAL A 56 5.35 -6.47 2.85
N VAL A 57 4.41 -6.73 1.95
CA VAL A 57 4.65 -6.82 0.51
C VAL A 57 3.95 -5.62 -0.12
N ILE A 58 4.71 -4.75 -0.75
CA ILE A 58 4.17 -3.66 -1.58
C ILE A 58 4.13 -4.19 -3.01
N CYS A 59 2.94 -4.23 -3.60
CA CYS A 59 2.71 -4.74 -4.94
C CYS A 59 1.79 -3.80 -5.73
N GLY A 60 1.83 -3.91 -7.07
CA GLY A 60 1.07 -3.05 -7.96
C GLY A 60 1.89 -2.76 -9.21
N SER A 61 2.05 -1.48 -9.53
CA SER A 61 2.78 -1.02 -10.71
C SER A 61 4.26 -0.71 -10.41
N LEU A 62 5.09 -0.68 -11.45
CA LEU A 62 6.47 -0.18 -11.34
C LEU A 62 6.53 1.30 -10.93
N TYR A 63 5.54 2.10 -11.30
CA TYR A 63 5.42 3.48 -10.83
C TYR A 63 5.24 3.54 -9.31
N LEU A 64 4.48 2.62 -8.70
CA LEU A 64 4.30 2.58 -7.25
C LEU A 64 5.59 2.18 -6.54
N ALA A 65 6.25 1.16 -7.07
CA ALA A 65 7.58 0.78 -6.60
C ALA A 65 8.55 1.97 -6.67
N GLY A 66 8.51 2.75 -7.75
CA GLY A 66 9.31 3.97 -7.93
C GLY A 66 9.03 5.03 -6.87
N GLU A 67 7.76 5.36 -6.60
CA GLU A 67 7.40 6.34 -5.55
C GLU A 67 7.86 5.88 -4.16
N VAL A 68 7.65 4.60 -3.82
CA VAL A 68 8.09 4.04 -2.54
C VAL A 68 9.61 4.10 -2.39
N LEU A 69 10.37 3.72 -3.42
CA LEU A 69 11.84 3.78 -3.37
C LEU A 69 12.38 5.21 -3.27
N LYS A 70 11.67 6.21 -3.84
CA LYS A 70 12.03 7.64 -3.69
C LYS A 70 11.82 8.16 -2.27
N GLU A 71 10.84 7.63 -1.55
CA GLU A 71 10.60 7.97 -0.15
C GLU A 71 11.61 7.30 0.79
N ASP A 72 12.01 6.05 0.50
CA ASP A 72 12.97 5.28 1.29
C ASP A 72 14.45 5.65 1.02
N ALA A 73 14.72 6.45 -0.01
CA ALA A 73 16.08 6.79 -0.40
C ALA A 73 16.88 7.49 0.75
N PRO A 74 18.15 7.12 0.98
CA PRO A 74 18.97 7.71 2.04
C PRO A 74 19.07 9.23 1.88
N GLY A 75 18.89 9.98 2.97
CA GLY A 75 19.07 11.43 3.02
C GLY A 75 17.78 12.27 3.05
N LYS A 76 16.60 11.64 3.02
CA LYS A 76 15.33 12.27 3.42
C LYS A 76 15.04 11.90 4.87
N THR A 77 15.20 12.83 5.80
CA THR A 77 14.67 12.75 7.17
C THR A 77 13.76 13.95 7.39
#